data_AF-A0A368TDG5-F1
#
_entry.id   AF-A0A368TDG5-F1
#
_cell.length_a   1.000
_cell.length_b   1.000
_cell.length_c   1.000
_cell.angle_alpha   90.00
_cell.angle_beta   90.00
_cell.angle_gamma   90.00
#
_symmetry.space_group_name_H-M   'P 1'
#
loop_
_entity.id
_entity.type
_entity.pdbx_description
1 polymer ?
#
loop_
_entity_poly.entity_id
_entity_poly.type
_entity_poly.pdbx_seq_one_letter_code
_entity_poly.pdbx_strand_id
1 'polypeptide(L)' 'MGVVPDEVIKEKDEEIAAMMKEIGDLVDEFKSAAEEDQKTELINKITEKEKDLRVVRQKKGQFKAVLAQPTKLW' A
#
# COMPACT_ATOMS: atom_id res chain seq x y z
N MET A 1 21.12 -10.00 13.60
CA MET A 1 20.06 -9.25 12.90
C MET A 1 19.30 -10.26 12.05
N GLY A 2 17.98 -10.29 12.16
CA GLY A 2 17.14 -11.24 11.40
C GLY A 2 17.06 -10.82 9.95
N VAL A 3 17.41 -11.73 9.04
CA VAL A 3 17.21 -11.55 7.60
C VAL A 3 15.70 -11.68 7.35
N VAL A 4 15.07 -10.66 6.77
CA VAL A 4 13.67 -10.77 6.34
C VAL A 4 13.65 -11.69 5.10
N PRO A 5 12.88 -12.79 5.09
CA PRO A 5 12.80 -13.66 3.93
C PRO A 5 12.22 -12.93 2.72
N ASP A 6 12.71 -13.25 1.52
CA ASP A 6 12.20 -12.67 0.27
C ASP A 6 10.71 -12.99 0.04
N GLU A 7 10.22 -14.10 0.60
CA GLU A 7 8.81 -14.48 0.60
C GLU A 7 7.93 -13.42 1.27
N VAL A 8 8.36 -12.88 2.41
CA VAL A 8 7.64 -11.81 3.14
C VAL A 8 7.60 -10.52 2.34
N ILE A 9 8.62 -10.25 1.52
CA ILE A 9 8.63 -9.08 0.63
C ILE A 9 7.65 -9.26 -0.54
N LYS A 10 7.56 -10.48 -1.08
CA LYS A 10 6.61 -10.81 -2.15
C LYS A 10 5.17 -10.77 -1.67
N GLU A 11 4.87 -11.29 -0.48
CA GLU A 11 3.55 -11.17 0.14
C GLU A 11 3.14 -9.70 0.29
N LYS A 12 4.07 -8.82 0.66
CA LYS A 12 3.82 -7.37 0.73
C LYS A 12 3.60 -6.73 -0.65
N ASP A 13 4.20 -7.27 -1.71
CA ASP A 13 3.92 -6.85 -3.09
C ASP A 13 2.50 -7.21 -3.53
N GLU A 14 2.06 -8.42 -3.21
CA GLU A 14 0.70 -8.89 -3.48
C GLU A 14 -0.33 -8.08 -2.69
N GLU A 15 -0.05 -7.77 -1.42
CA GLU A 15 -0.90 -6.93 -0.58
C GLU A 15 -1.02 -5.50 -1.13
N ILE A 16 0.07 -4.91 -1.63
CA ILE A 16 0.06 -3.60 -2.30
C ILE A 16 -0.77 -3.66 -3.58
N ALA A 17 -0.62 -4.71 -4.39
CA ALA A 17 -1.37 -4.87 -5.63
C ALA A 17 -2.88 -5.03 -5.38
N ALA A 18 -3.26 -5.80 -4.35
CA ALA A 18 -4.65 -5.96 -3.93
C ALA A 18 -5.25 -4.63 -3.46
N MET A 19 -4.57 -3.89 -2.58
CA MET A 19 -5.04 -2.59 -2.12
C MET A 19 -5.14 -1.56 -3.24
N MET A 20 -4.21 -1.55 -4.20
CA MET A 20 -4.31 -0.67 -5.37
C MET A 20 -5.53 -0.97 -6.22
N LYS A 21 -5.87 -2.25 -6.39
CA LYS A 21 -7.06 -2.66 -7.12
C LYS A 21 -8.33 -2.18 -6.42
N GLU A 22 -8.42 -2.38 -5.10
CA GLU A 22 -9.55 -1.90 -4.30
C GLU A 22 -9.71 -0.37 -4.34
N ILE A 23 -8.61 0.39 -4.31
CA ILE A 23 -8.67 1.85 -4.49
C ILE A 23 -9.17 2.20 -5.90
N GLY A 24 -8.71 1.48 -6.93
CA GLY A 24 -9.18 1.65 -8.30
C GLY A 24 -10.69 1.44 -8.43
N ASP A 25 -11.19 0.34 -7.87
CA ASP A 25 -12.62 0.01 -7.85
C ASP A 25 -13.45 1.10 -7.14
N LEU A 26 -12.98 1.59 -5.97
CA LEU A 26 -13.62 2.70 -5.24
C LEU A 26 -13.61 4.03 -6.02
N VAL A 27 -12.55 4.29 -6.79
CA VAL A 27 -12.47 5.48 -7.65
C VAL A 27 -13.44 5.38 -8.82
N ASP A 28 -13.65 4.19 -9.37
CA ASP A 28 -14.64 3.98 -10.44
C ASP A 28 -16.08 4.06 -9.91
N GLU A 29 -16.34 3.57 -8.69
CA GLU A 29 -17.58 3.83 -7.95
C GLU A 29 -17.79 5.33 -7.72
N PHE A 30 -16.74 6.07 -7.32
CA PHE A 30 -16.81 7.51 -7.12
C PHE A 30 -17.16 8.28 -8.40
N LYS A 31 -16.59 7.88 -9.54
CA LYS A 31 -16.94 8.47 -10.85
C LYS A 31 -18.39 8.19 -11.25
N SER A 32 -18.91 7.03 -10.86
CA SER A 32 -20.26 6.56 -11.21
C SER A 32 -21.32 7.07 -10.23
N ALA A 33 -20.92 7.51 -9.04
CA ALA A 33 -21.82 8.07 -8.04
C ALA A 33 -22.48 9.35 -8.55
N ALA A 34 -23.81 9.43 -8.41
CA ALA A 34 -24.59 10.61 -8.78
C ALA A 34 -24.86 11.53 -7.59
N GLU A 35 -24.92 10.97 -6.38
CA GLU A 35 -25.23 11.70 -5.14
C GLU A 35 -23.97 12.28 -4.49
N GLU A 36 -24.09 13.51 -3.98
CA GLU A 36 -22.98 14.26 -3.40
C GLU A 36 -22.52 13.67 -2.06
N ASP A 37 -23.47 13.19 -1.23
CA ASP A 37 -23.16 12.50 0.02
C ASP A 37 -22.39 11.19 -0.22
N GLN A 38 -22.82 10.39 -1.18
CA GLN A 38 -22.12 9.16 -1.58
C GLN A 38 -20.70 9.45 -2.09
N LYS A 39 -20.52 10.53 -2.84
CA LYS A 39 -19.20 11.00 -3.27
C LYS A 39 -18.29 11.36 -2.10
N THR A 40 -18.80 12.04 -1.07
CA THR A 40 -18.00 12.39 0.11
C THR A 40 -17.59 11.16 0.92
N GLU A 41 -18.47 10.18 1.08
CA GLU A 41 -18.14 8.91 1.74
C GLU A 41 -17.08 8.12 0.98
N LEU A 42 -17.20 8.06 -0.36
CA LEU A 42 -16.23 7.38 -1.22
C LEU A 42 -14.87 8.08 -1.18
N ILE A 43 -14.82 9.41 -1.19
CA ILE A 43 -13.56 10.17 -1.02
C ILE A 43 -12.90 9.83 0.32
N ASN A 44 -13.66 9.82 1.41
CA ASN A 44 -13.12 9.50 2.73
C ASN A 44 -12.53 8.07 2.77
N LYS A 45 -13.25 7.10 2.21
CA LYS A 45 -12.79 5.70 2.10
C LYS A 45 -11.54 5.56 1.23
N ILE A 46 -11.49 6.24 0.08
CA ILE A 46 -10.31 6.27 -0.79
C ILE A 46 -9.11 6.85 -0.03
N THR A 47 -9.30 7.98 0.66
CA THR A 47 -8.23 8.68 1.39
C THR A 47 -7.68 7.83 2.54
N GLU A 48 -8.53 7.09 3.23
CA GLU A 48 -8.13 6.15 4.29
C GLU A 48 -7.30 4.99 3.72
N LYS A 49 -7.78 4.35 2.64
CA LYS A 49 -7.05 3.25 2.00
C LYS A 49 -5.72 3.70 1.37
N GLU A 50 -5.63 4.92 0.85
CA GLU A 50 -4.36 5.48 0.38
C GLU A 50 -3.34 5.68 1.51
N LYS A 51 -3.79 6.07 2.70
CA LYS A 51 -2.91 6.16 3.89
C LYS A 51 -2.40 4.77 4.29
N ASP A 52 -3.27 3.76 4.30
CA ASP A 52 -2.88 2.39 4.62
C ASP A 52 -1.88 1.83 3.60
N LEU A 53 -2.12 2.06 2.31
CA LEU A 53 -1.20 1.70 1.23
C LEU A 53 0.19 2.33 1.44
N ARG A 54 0.24 3.60 1.87
CA ARG A 54 1.50 4.29 2.19
C ARG A 54 2.23 3.62 3.35
N VAL A 55 1.53 3.21 4.41
CA VAL A 55 2.11 2.50 5.55
C VAL A 55 2.71 1.16 5.12
N VAL A 56 1.99 0.37 4.30
CA VAL A 56 2.47 -0.93 3.81
C VAL A 56 3.69 -0.76 2.90
N ARG A 57 3.70 0.25 2.01
CA ARG A 57 4.87 0.59 1.18
C ARG A 57 6.08 0.98 2.04
N GLN A 58 5.88 1.75 3.10
CA GLN A 58 6.96 2.16 4.01
C GLN A 58 7.53 0.95 4.76
N LYS A 59 6.68 0.05 5.28
CA LYS A 59 7.12 -1.20 5.92
C LYS A 59 7.90 -2.09 4.97
N LYS A 60 7.46 -2.22 3.72
CA LYS A 60 8.22 -2.94 2.68
C LYS A 60 9.60 -2.32 2.44
N GLY A 61 9.67 -0.98 2.37
CA GLY A 61 10.94 -0.26 2.26
C GLY A 61 11.87 -0.52 3.44
N GLN A 62 11.34 -0.56 4.67
CA GLN A 62 12.10 -0.93 5.86
C GLN A 62 12.62 -2.38 5.78
N PHE A 63 11.81 -3.34 5.32
CA PHE A 63 12.27 -4.72 5.14
C PHE A 63 13.43 -4.84 4.14
N LYS A 64 13.36 -4.10 3.02
CA LYS A 64 14.48 -4.02 2.06
C LYS A 64 15.73 -3.36 2.66
N ALA A 65 15.57 -2.31 3.47
CA ALA A 65 16.69 -1.64 4.14
C ALA A 65 17.36 -2.52 5.21
N VAL A 66 16.60 -3.39 5.88
CA VAL A 66 17.13 -4.37 6.84
C VAL A 66 17.88 -5.51 6.14
N LEU A 67 17.43 -5.94 4.94
CA LEU A 67 18.21 -6.85 4.08
C LEU A 67 19.51 -6.21 3.58
N ALA A 68 19.50 -4.91 3.32
CA ALA A 68 20.67 -4.13 2.97
C ALA A 68 21.53 -3.78 4.21
N GLN A 69 22.12 -4.76 4.87
CA GLN A 69 23.20 -4.52 5.85
C GLN A 69 24.59 -4.58 5.20
N PRO A 70 25.56 -3.84 5.75
CA PRO A 70 26.32 -2.83 5.03
C PRO A 70 27.28 -3.47 4.05
N THR A 71 27.28 -3.02 2.79
CA THR A 71 28.50 -3.06 2.00
C THR A 71 29.56 -2.34 2.83
N LYS A 72 30.50 -3.09 3.42
CA LYS A 72 31.66 -2.55 4.12
C LYS A 72 32.28 -1.50 3.19
N LEU A 73 32.04 -0.23 3.49
CA LEU A 73 32.89 0.83 3.01
C LEU A 73 34.17 0.69 3.83
N TRP A 74 35.09 -0.13 3.31
CA TRP A 74 36.54 -0.11 3.52
C TRP A 74 37.04 0.68 4.73
#